data_AF-A0A226GV72-F1
#
_entry.id   AF-A0A226GV72-F1
#
_cell.length_a   1.000
_cell.length_b   1.000
_cell.length_c   1.000
_cell.angle_alpha   90.00
_cell.angle_beta   90.00
_cell.angle_gamma   90.00
#
_symmetry.space_group_name_H-M   'P 1'
#
loop_
_entity.id
_entity.type
_entity.pdbx_description
1 polymer ?
#
loop_
_entity_poly.entity_id
_entity_poly.type
_entity_poly.pdbx_seq_one_letter_code
_entity_poly.pdbx_strand_id
1 'polypeptide(L)'
;MKNFFRIVIILFSSYLYSQDDKTFDLVIAKLKDDKKAYEQFVNLGKIYCEDVSKKTDLFTDQYLKLFNSLYAFPRLIEKDILEKEYKNSQKNIKKNKCSCFYLSKNKELKALYIKIIQDKTSYHGNQEYYLEEDMQDYLKIGMIDANRFK
;
A
#
# COMPACT_ATOMS: atom_id res chain seq x y z
N MET A 1 21.91 28.41 28.02
CA MET A 1 22.02 27.84 26.66
C MET A 1 21.67 26.35 26.56
N LYS A 2 22.18 25.46 27.44
CA LYS A 2 21.85 24.01 27.43
C LYS A 2 20.35 23.68 27.53
N ASN A 3 19.60 24.41 28.38
CA ASN A 3 18.15 24.18 28.54
C ASN A 3 17.34 24.70 27.35
N PHE A 4 17.79 25.76 26.68
CA PHE A 4 17.13 26.31 25.49
C PHE A 4 17.27 25.35 24.29
N PHE A 5 18.46 24.78 24.10
CA PHE A 5 18.69 23.74 23.08
C PHE A 5 17.80 22.50 23.30
N ARG A 6 17.60 22.07 24.55
CA ARG A 6 16.70 20.95 24.86
C ARG A 6 15.24 21.25 24.50
N ILE A 7 14.77 22.46 24.76
CA ILE A 7 13.39 22.87 24.41
C ILE A 7 13.22 22.91 22.89
N VAL A 8 14.19 23.47 22.16
CA VAL A 8 14.16 23.52 20.69
C VAL A 8 14.15 22.10 20.09
N ILE A 9 14.94 21.17 20.64
CA ILE A 9 14.96 19.78 20.16
C ILE A 9 13.61 19.08 20.36
N ILE A 10 12.96 19.28 21.51
CA ILE A 10 11.64 18.68 21.82
C ILE A 10 10.54 19.25 20.91
N LEU A 11 10.57 20.57 20.65
CA LEU A 11 9.61 21.21 19.76
C LEU A 11 9.83 20.81 18.29
N PHE A 12 11.08 20.65 17.88
CA PHE A 12 11.41 20.24 16.52
C PHE A 12 11.01 18.78 16.24
N SER A 13 11.25 17.85 17.17
CA SER A 13 10.81 16.46 16.99
C SER A 13 9.28 16.35 16.91
N SER A 14 8.56 17.09 17.76
CA SER A 14 7.10 17.14 17.74
C SER A 14 6.54 17.69 16.42
N TYR A 15 7.21 18.69 15.84
CA TYR A 15 6.85 19.25 14.53
C TYR A 15 7.05 18.25 13.39
N LEU A 16 8.16 17.51 13.39
CA LEU A 16 8.44 16.47 12.39
C LEU A 16 7.38 15.35 12.43
N TYR A 17 7.08 14.80 13.62
CA TYR A 17 6.04 13.77 13.78
C TYR A 17 4.67 14.24 13.27
N SER A 18 4.30 15.50 13.50
CA SER A 18 3.04 16.06 12.99
C SER A 18 3.00 16.20 11.47
N GLN A 19 4.15 16.36 10.81
CA GLN A 19 4.25 16.48 9.36
C GLN A 19 4.10 15.11 8.67
N ASP A 20 4.61 14.06 9.30
CA ASP A 20 4.49 12.67 8.83
C ASP A 20 3.03 12.20 8.88
N ASP A 21 2.34 12.44 9.99
CA ASP A 21 0.92 12.12 10.14
C ASP A 21 0.06 12.81 9.07
N LYS A 22 0.35 14.08 8.79
CA LYS A 22 -0.35 14.83 7.74
C LYS A 22 -0.11 14.26 6.34
N THR A 23 1.12 13.87 6.03
CA THR A 23 1.46 13.27 4.73
C THR A 23 0.73 11.94 4.55
N PHE A 24 0.74 11.11 5.58
CA PHE A 24 0.07 9.81 5.58
C PHE A 24 -1.45 9.95 5.36
N ASP A 25 -2.09 10.87 6.07
CA ASP A 25 -3.53 11.12 5.92
C ASP A 25 -3.91 11.57 4.49
N LEU A 26 -3.08 12.41 3.87
CA LEU A 26 -3.27 12.83 2.48
C LEU A 26 -3.13 11.66 1.50
N VAL A 27 -2.16 10.77 1.74
CA VAL A 27 -1.95 9.57 0.92
C VAL A 27 -3.15 8.64 1.02
N ILE A 28 -3.68 8.41 2.24
CA ILE A 28 -4.90 7.62 2.44
C ILE A 28 -6.07 8.23 1.68
N ALA A 29 -6.29 9.54 1.82
CA ALA A 29 -7.38 10.23 1.15
C ALA A 29 -7.30 10.02 -0.37
N LYS A 30 -6.10 10.18 -0.95
CA LYS A 30 -5.86 9.94 -2.38
C LYS A 30 -6.09 8.49 -2.78
N LEU A 31 -5.58 7.50 -2.01
CA LEU A 31 -5.76 6.07 -2.28
C LEU A 31 -7.24 5.65 -2.25
N LYS A 32 -8.06 6.23 -1.35
CA LYS A 32 -9.51 5.94 -1.29
C LYS A 32 -10.20 6.19 -2.62
N ASP A 33 -9.81 7.27 -3.30
CA ASP A 33 -10.41 7.75 -4.56
C ASP A 33 -9.65 7.28 -5.81
N ASP A 34 -8.45 6.73 -5.65
CA ASP A 34 -7.63 6.23 -6.76
C ASP A 34 -8.15 4.89 -7.30
N LYS A 35 -8.86 5.00 -8.44
CA LYS A 35 -9.39 3.84 -9.16
C LYS A 35 -8.30 2.86 -9.60
N LYS A 36 -7.14 3.36 -10.05
CA LYS A 36 -6.05 2.50 -10.55
C LYS A 36 -5.42 1.71 -9.41
N ALA A 37 -5.18 2.34 -8.26
CA ALA A 37 -4.68 1.66 -7.06
C ALA A 37 -5.64 0.54 -6.61
N TYR A 38 -6.95 0.82 -6.60
CA TYR A 38 -7.94 -0.19 -6.27
C TYR A 38 -8.03 -1.32 -7.32
N GLU A 39 -7.91 -1.01 -8.62
CA GLU A 39 -7.84 -2.02 -9.68
C GLU A 39 -6.61 -2.93 -9.53
N GLN A 40 -5.46 -2.39 -9.09
CA GLN A 40 -4.27 -3.18 -8.78
C GLN A 40 -4.51 -4.15 -7.63
N PHE A 41 -5.10 -3.69 -6.53
CA PHE A 41 -5.51 -4.55 -5.42
C PHE A 41 -6.44 -5.69 -5.88
N VAL A 42 -7.48 -5.35 -6.64
CA VAL A 42 -8.43 -6.35 -7.17
C VAL A 42 -7.73 -7.38 -8.06
N ASN A 43 -6.86 -6.94 -8.97
CA ASN A 43 -6.19 -7.83 -9.91
C ASN A 43 -5.16 -8.74 -9.22
N LEU A 44 -4.40 -8.21 -8.27
CA LEU A 44 -3.48 -9.01 -7.46
C LEU A 44 -4.23 -10.08 -6.65
N GLY A 45 -5.37 -9.74 -6.06
CA GLY A 45 -6.22 -10.71 -5.35
C GLY A 45 -6.78 -11.82 -6.25
N LYS A 46 -7.17 -11.50 -7.50
CA LYS A 46 -7.56 -12.51 -8.50
C LYS A 46 -6.42 -13.47 -8.79
N ILE A 47 -5.24 -12.92 -9.08
CA ILE A 47 -4.04 -13.70 -9.40
C ILE A 47 -3.72 -14.61 -8.23
N TYR A 48 -3.65 -14.08 -7.00
CA TYR A 48 -3.40 -14.87 -5.79
C TYR A 48 -4.39 -16.04 -5.64
N CYS A 49 -5.67 -15.85 -6.02
CA CYS A 49 -6.63 -16.95 -6.00
C CYS A 49 -6.41 -18.04 -7.05
N GLU A 50 -5.98 -17.67 -8.24
CA GLU A 50 -5.56 -18.66 -9.22
C GLU A 50 -4.24 -19.33 -8.83
N ASP A 51 -3.30 -18.57 -8.25
CA ASP A 51 -1.96 -19.01 -7.85
C ASP A 51 -2.02 -20.13 -6.82
N VAL A 52 -2.78 -19.94 -5.73
CA VAL A 52 -2.99 -20.95 -4.69
C VAL A 52 -3.64 -22.22 -5.26
N SER A 53 -4.48 -22.09 -6.27
CA SER A 53 -5.14 -23.23 -6.90
C SER A 53 -4.20 -24.05 -7.78
N LYS A 54 -3.16 -23.41 -8.35
CA LYS A 54 -2.21 -23.99 -9.33
C LYS A 54 -0.80 -24.22 -8.76
N LYS A 55 -0.51 -23.75 -7.54
CA LYS A 55 0.82 -23.78 -6.88
C LYS A 55 1.91 -23.10 -7.74
N THR A 56 1.62 -21.92 -8.24
CA THR A 56 2.56 -21.08 -9.00
C THR A 56 3.04 -19.87 -8.16
N ASP A 57 3.99 -19.08 -8.67
CA ASP A 57 4.50 -17.84 -8.05
C ASP A 57 4.00 -16.56 -8.76
N LEU A 58 2.89 -16.67 -9.51
CA LEU A 58 2.39 -15.59 -10.39
C LEU A 58 2.01 -14.34 -9.61
N PHE A 59 1.57 -14.48 -8.36
CA PHE A 59 1.28 -13.34 -7.51
C PHE A 59 2.53 -12.50 -7.27
N THR A 60 3.63 -13.15 -6.87
CA THR A 60 4.90 -12.48 -6.58
C THR A 60 5.43 -11.80 -7.84
N ASP A 61 5.41 -12.50 -8.98
CA ASP A 61 5.85 -11.95 -10.26
C ASP A 61 5.06 -10.70 -10.65
N GLN A 62 3.72 -10.74 -10.52
CA GLN A 62 2.89 -9.60 -10.88
C GLN A 62 3.06 -8.43 -9.89
N TYR A 63 3.20 -8.72 -8.60
CA TYR A 63 3.49 -7.69 -7.59
C TYR A 63 4.80 -6.97 -7.94
N LEU A 64 5.88 -7.72 -8.16
CA LEU A 64 7.20 -7.17 -8.49
C LEU A 64 7.18 -6.41 -9.82
N LYS A 65 6.43 -6.90 -10.82
CA LYS A 65 6.25 -6.17 -12.08
C LYS A 65 5.62 -4.80 -11.87
N LEU A 66 4.55 -4.71 -11.06
CA LEU A 66 3.90 -3.43 -10.78
C LEU A 66 4.81 -2.51 -9.96
N PHE A 67 5.51 -3.07 -8.97
CA PHE A 67 6.51 -2.34 -8.17
C PHE A 67 7.61 -1.73 -9.05
N ASN A 68 8.20 -2.53 -9.94
CA ASN A 68 9.25 -2.08 -10.86
C ASN A 68 8.73 -1.10 -11.93
N SER A 69 7.42 -1.10 -12.19
CA SER A 69 6.76 -0.13 -13.07
C SER A 69 6.41 1.20 -12.38
N LEU A 70 6.90 1.43 -11.16
CA LEU A 70 6.74 2.69 -10.40
C LEU A 70 5.28 3.03 -10.03
N TYR A 71 4.41 2.03 -9.97
CA TYR A 71 3.07 2.23 -9.45
C TYR A 71 3.11 2.45 -7.94
N ALA A 72 2.36 3.45 -7.47
CA ALA A 72 2.36 3.83 -6.07
C ALA A 72 1.85 2.72 -5.15
N PHE A 73 0.73 2.06 -5.47
CA PHE A 73 0.14 1.05 -4.58
C PHE A 73 1.11 -0.07 -4.13
N PRO A 74 1.76 -0.84 -5.02
CA PRO A 74 2.72 -1.88 -4.61
C PRO A 74 3.99 -1.31 -3.98
N ARG A 75 4.31 -0.04 -4.23
CA ARG A 75 5.45 0.64 -3.62
C ARG A 75 5.16 1.20 -2.24
N LEU A 76 3.90 1.52 -1.95
CA LEU A 76 3.46 2.00 -0.65
C LEU A 76 3.10 0.83 0.28
N ILE A 77 2.41 -0.19 -0.23
CA ILE A 77 1.86 -1.30 0.58
C ILE A 77 2.75 -2.55 0.48
N GLU A 78 3.02 -3.18 1.62
CA GLU A 78 3.88 -4.34 1.73
C GLU A 78 3.24 -5.62 1.15
N LYS A 79 4.04 -6.40 0.41
CA LYS A 79 3.60 -7.63 -0.27
C LYS A 79 2.98 -8.64 0.70
N ASP A 80 3.65 -8.88 1.81
CA ASP A 80 3.30 -9.94 2.76
C ASP A 80 1.96 -9.65 3.46
N ILE A 81 1.64 -8.37 3.64
CA ILE A 81 0.34 -7.91 4.13
C ILE A 81 -0.75 -8.25 3.13
N LEU A 82 -0.53 -7.99 1.83
CA LEU A 82 -1.48 -8.35 0.78
C LEU A 82 -1.69 -9.87 0.72
N GLU A 83 -0.62 -10.66 0.74
CA GLU A 83 -0.71 -12.13 0.73
C GLU A 83 -1.52 -12.65 1.93
N LYS A 84 -1.23 -12.14 3.12
CA LYS A 84 -1.94 -12.52 4.35
C LYS A 84 -3.44 -12.21 4.25
N GLU A 85 -3.80 -11.03 3.77
CA GLU A 85 -5.20 -10.62 3.63
C GLU A 85 -5.94 -11.41 2.55
N TYR A 86 -5.28 -11.69 1.41
CA TYR A 86 -5.88 -12.54 0.38
C TYR A 86 -6.03 -13.99 0.84
N LYS A 87 -5.05 -14.54 1.55
CA LYS A 87 -5.12 -15.88 2.16
C LYS A 87 -6.27 -15.97 3.17
N ASN A 88 -6.44 -14.95 4.02
CA ASN A 88 -7.54 -14.92 4.97
C ASN A 88 -8.90 -14.78 4.28
N SER A 89 -8.99 -13.93 3.25
CA SER A 89 -10.21 -13.78 2.45
C SER A 89 -10.59 -15.10 1.78
N GLN A 90 -9.62 -15.83 1.23
CA GLN A 90 -9.85 -17.13 0.59
C GLN A 90 -10.40 -18.20 1.51
N LYS A 91 -10.01 -18.24 2.80
CA LYS A 91 -10.56 -19.22 3.76
C LYS A 91 -12.09 -19.14 3.84
N ASN A 92 -12.65 -17.96 3.63
CA ASN A 92 -14.07 -17.68 3.70
C ASN A 92 -14.79 -17.82 2.34
N ILE A 93 -14.04 -18.03 1.25
CA ILE A 93 -14.56 -18.09 -0.12
C ILE A 93 -14.50 -19.54 -0.62
N LYS A 94 -15.64 -20.09 -1.06
CA LYS A 94 -15.63 -21.38 -1.79
C LYS A 94 -14.75 -21.24 -3.04
N LYS A 95 -13.87 -22.20 -3.31
CA LYS A 95 -12.87 -22.18 -4.40
C LYS A 95 -13.44 -21.78 -5.79
N ASN A 96 -14.70 -22.08 -6.07
CA ASN A 96 -15.40 -21.74 -7.31
C ASN A 96 -15.99 -20.31 -7.38
N LYS A 97 -15.85 -19.50 -6.32
CA LYS A 97 -16.41 -18.13 -6.23
C LYS A 97 -15.35 -17.03 -6.22
N CYS A 98 -14.07 -17.36 -6.39
CA CYS A 98 -13.00 -16.36 -6.32
C CYS A 98 -13.11 -15.24 -7.36
N SER A 99 -13.46 -15.59 -8.61
CA SER A 99 -13.70 -14.61 -9.66
C SER A 99 -14.86 -13.65 -9.34
N CYS A 100 -15.87 -14.14 -8.62
CA CYS A 100 -17.01 -13.33 -8.17
C CYS A 100 -16.67 -12.44 -6.96
N PHE A 101 -15.75 -12.87 -6.09
CA PHE A 101 -15.35 -12.07 -4.93
C PHE A 101 -14.48 -10.89 -5.35
N TYR A 102 -13.48 -11.11 -6.19
CA TYR A 102 -12.57 -10.06 -6.68
C TYR A 102 -13.16 -9.25 -7.85
N LEU A 103 -14.40 -8.78 -7.70
CA LEU A 103 -15.01 -7.83 -8.62
C LEU A 103 -14.83 -6.41 -8.08
N SER A 104 -14.49 -5.46 -8.96
CA SER A 104 -14.32 -4.04 -8.58
C SER A 104 -15.59 -3.39 -8.01
N LYS A 105 -16.76 -4.00 -8.23
CA LYS A 105 -18.04 -3.54 -7.65
C LYS A 105 -18.34 -4.16 -6.28
N ASN A 106 -17.50 -5.07 -5.79
CA ASN A 106 -17.73 -5.73 -4.51
C ASN A 106 -17.43 -4.77 -3.35
N LYS A 107 -18.47 -4.45 -2.57
CA LYS A 107 -18.39 -3.52 -1.43
C LYS A 107 -17.53 -4.08 -0.29
N GLU A 108 -17.60 -5.38 -0.01
CA GLU A 108 -16.78 -6.03 1.02
C GLU A 108 -15.29 -5.97 0.65
N LEU A 109 -14.98 -6.19 -0.62
CA LEU A 109 -13.62 -6.06 -1.15
C LEU A 109 -13.10 -4.62 -1.06
N LYS A 110 -13.95 -3.63 -1.38
CA LYS A 110 -13.58 -2.20 -1.23
C LYS A 110 -13.38 -1.83 0.24
N ALA A 111 -14.18 -2.37 1.16
CA ALA A 111 -14.01 -2.16 2.59
C ALA A 111 -12.69 -2.78 3.10
N LEU A 112 -12.33 -3.98 2.63
CA LEU A 112 -11.04 -4.61 2.92
C LEU A 112 -9.88 -3.75 2.42
N TYR A 113 -9.95 -3.27 1.18
CA TYR A 113 -8.96 -2.34 0.62
C TYR A 113 -8.80 -1.09 1.49
N ILE A 114 -9.91 -0.46 1.88
CA ILE A 114 -9.90 0.74 2.73
C ILE A 114 -9.24 0.44 4.08
N LYS A 115 -9.54 -0.71 4.69
CA LYS A 115 -8.93 -1.13 5.95
C LYS A 115 -7.41 -1.26 5.82
N ILE A 116 -6.92 -1.88 4.74
CA ILE A 116 -5.48 -2.05 4.50
C ILE A 116 -4.79 -0.70 4.35
N ILE A 117 -5.30 0.20 3.49
CA ILE A 117 -4.64 1.50 3.28
C ILE A 117 -4.70 2.40 4.52
N GLN A 118 -5.65 2.20 5.43
CA GLN A 118 -5.74 2.97 6.68
C GLN A 118 -4.79 2.47 7.77
N ASP A 119 -4.30 1.24 7.65
CA ASP A 119 -3.40 0.65 8.62
C ASP A 119 -1.95 1.00 8.28
N LYS A 120 -1.32 1.84 9.11
CA LYS A 120 0.10 2.23 8.95
C LYS A 120 1.03 1.02 8.90
N THR A 121 0.68 -0.08 9.57
CA THR A 121 1.50 -1.31 9.57
C THR A 121 1.40 -2.10 8.26
N SER A 122 0.55 -1.66 7.32
CA SER A 122 0.45 -2.24 5.98
C SER A 122 1.47 -1.67 5.00
N TYR A 123 2.19 -0.60 5.35
CA TYR A 123 3.12 0.09 4.47
C TYR A 123 4.56 -0.40 4.68
N HIS A 124 5.41 -0.26 3.65
CA HIS A 124 6.84 -0.61 3.74
C HIS A 124 7.55 0.14 4.86
N GLY A 125 8.52 -0.47 5.52
CA GLY A 125 9.29 0.20 6.58
C GLY A 125 10.32 1.20 6.04
N ASN A 126 10.44 2.39 6.66
CA ASN A 126 11.40 3.43 6.27
C ASN A 126 12.88 3.04 6.46
N GLN A 127 13.16 1.92 7.15
CA GLN A 127 14.53 1.49 7.45
C GLN A 127 15.26 0.96 6.22
N GLU A 128 14.54 0.37 5.28
CA GLU A 128 15.10 -0.23 4.06
C GLU A 128 14.51 0.41 2.79
N TYR A 129 13.55 1.33 2.94
CA TYR A 129 12.73 1.83 1.85
C TYR A 129 12.43 3.34 1.97
N TYR A 130 12.42 4.04 0.83
CA TYR A 130 12.12 5.47 0.73
C TYR A 130 10.61 5.74 0.74
N LEU A 131 9.90 5.25 1.76
CA LEU A 131 8.43 5.34 1.80
C LEU A 131 7.94 6.79 1.83
N GLU A 132 8.59 7.65 2.62
CA GLU A 132 8.20 9.06 2.74
C GLU A 132 8.28 9.75 1.40
N GLU A 133 9.37 9.54 0.66
CA GLU A 133 9.55 10.13 -0.65
C GLU A 133 8.58 9.53 -1.68
N ASP A 134 8.30 8.22 -1.61
CA ASP A 134 7.31 7.58 -2.48
C ASP A 134 5.89 8.11 -2.21
N MET A 135 5.57 8.42 -0.95
CA MET A 135 4.34 9.12 -0.57
C MET A 135 4.28 10.53 -1.16
N GLN A 136 5.37 11.30 -1.06
CA GLN A 136 5.43 12.65 -1.64
C GLN A 136 5.27 12.62 -3.16
N ASP A 137 5.98 11.72 -3.84
CA ASP A 137 5.86 11.54 -5.29
C ASP A 137 4.42 11.18 -5.69
N TYR A 138 3.81 10.23 -4.97
CA TYR A 138 2.44 9.83 -5.21
C TYR A 138 1.47 11.01 -5.04
N LEU A 139 1.61 11.82 -3.98
CA LEU A 139 0.78 13.00 -3.78
C LEU A 139 0.94 14.01 -4.93
N LYS A 140 2.16 14.22 -5.41
CA LYS A 140 2.50 15.21 -6.43
C LYS A 140 2.07 14.83 -7.85
N ILE A 141 2.39 13.60 -8.29
CA ILE A 141 2.23 13.18 -9.69
C ILE A 141 1.42 11.88 -9.87
N GLY A 142 0.98 11.25 -8.79
CA GLY A 142 0.15 10.03 -8.84
C GLY A 142 0.91 8.74 -9.15
N MET A 143 2.24 8.80 -9.20
CA MET A 143 3.17 7.68 -9.39
C MET A 143 4.51 8.00 -8.73
N ILE A 144 5.44 7.05 -8.69
CA ILE A 144 6.78 7.30 -8.13
C ILE A 144 7.66 7.99 -9.17
N ASP A 145 8.43 9.01 -8.76
CA ASP A 145 9.27 9.77 -9.69
C ASP A 145 10.49 8.95 -10.13
N ALA A 146 10.46 8.50 -11.38
CA ALA A 146 11.54 7.71 -11.98
C ALA A 146 12.90 8.43 -11.96
N ASN A 147 12.92 9.78 -11.93
CA ASN A 147 14.16 10.54 -11.96
C ASN A 147 14.99 10.39 -10.68
N ARG A 148 14.40 9.89 -9.59
CA ARG A 148 15.12 9.61 -8.33
C ARG A 148 16.09 8.44 -8.43
N PHE A 149 15.94 7.58 -9.44
CA PHE A 149 16.76 6.39 -9.65
C PHE A 149 17.80 6.56 -10.78
N LYS A 150 17.97 7.77 -11.31
CA LYS A 150 18.88 8.07 -12.42
C LYS A 150 20.20 8.67 -11.94
#